data_AF-A0A3C1B8H4-F1
#
_entry.id   AF-A0A3C1B8H4-F1
#
_cell.length_a   1.000
_cell.length_b   1.000
_cell.length_c   1.000
_cell.angle_alpha   90.00
_cell.angle_beta   90.00
_cell.angle_gamma   90.00
#
_symmetry.space_group_name_H-M   'P 1'
#
loop_
_entity.id
_entity.type
_entity.pdbx_description
1 polymer ?
#
loop_
_entity_poly.entity_id
_entity_poly.type
_entity_poly.pdbx_seq_one_letter_code
_entity_poly.pdbx_strand_id
1 'polypeptide(L)' 'NGLVDQPLVFSYADLERLPRENHVYFCECAANTGMEWAGAQLNGVQFTHGMIHNMEYTGV' A
#
# COMPACT_ATOMS: atom_id res chain seq x y z
N ASN A 1 -19.88 -6.98 -0.05
CA ASN A 1 -20.65 -6.98 -1.34
C ASN A 1 -19.86 -7.76 -2.38
N GLY A 2 -20.49 -8.31 -3.41
CA GLY A 2 -19.83 -9.19 -4.40
C GLY A 2 -20.58 -10.52 -4.55
N LEU A 3 -19.89 -11.57 -5.02
CA LEU A 3 -20.42 -12.92 -5.12
C LEU A 3 -20.37 -13.62 -3.74
N VAL A 4 -21.23 -13.18 -2.82
CA VAL A 4 -21.35 -13.71 -1.46
C VAL A 4 -22.82 -13.94 -1.11
N ASP A 5 -23.10 -14.95 -0.28
CA ASP A 5 -24.48 -15.31 0.12
C ASP A 5 -25.18 -14.16 0.86
N GLN A 6 -24.46 -13.50 1.76
CA GLN A 6 -24.97 -12.37 2.53
C GLN A 6 -23.99 -11.19 2.49
N PRO A 7 -24.40 -10.04 1.93
CA PRO A 7 -23.60 -8.82 2.05
C PRO A 7 -23.63 -8.31 3.51
N LEU A 8 -22.46 -7.90 4.01
CA LEU A 8 -22.29 -7.34 5.35
C LEU A 8 -21.87 -5.88 5.28
N VAL A 9 -22.19 -5.13 6.33
CA VAL A 9 -21.73 -3.76 6.58
C VAL A 9 -21.03 -3.76 7.93
N PHE A 10 -19.78 -3.30 7.97
CA PHE A 10 -18.97 -3.25 9.19
C PHE A 10 -18.76 -1.80 9.62
N SER A 11 -18.90 -1.54 10.93
CA SER A 11 -18.33 -0.35 11.54
C SER A 11 -16.85 -0.57 11.82
N TYR A 12 -16.11 0.52 12.09
CA TYR A 12 -14.71 0.40 12.50
C TYR A 12 -14.55 -0.46 13.79
N ALA A 13 -15.46 -0.32 14.75
CA ALA A 13 -15.46 -1.13 15.97
C ALA A 13 -15.73 -2.62 15.71
N ASP A 14 -16.40 -2.97 14.61
CA ASP A 14 -16.55 -4.37 14.21
C ASP A 14 -15.24 -4.93 13.64
N LEU A 15 -14.49 -4.13 12.88
CA LEU A 15 -13.19 -4.53 12.34
C LEU A 15 -12.15 -4.77 13.44
N GLU A 16 -12.13 -3.95 14.49
CA GLU A 16 -11.18 -4.10 15.61
C GLU A 16 -11.35 -5.40 16.42
N ARG A 17 -12.49 -6.09 16.29
CA ARG A 17 -12.78 -7.35 17.00
C ARG A 17 -12.29 -8.59 16.25
N LEU A 18 -11.91 -8.47 14.99
CA LEU A 18 -11.40 -9.59 14.19
C LEU A 18 -9.94 -9.92 14.59
N PRO A 19 -9.47 -11.18 14.42
CA PRO A 19 -8.09 -11.55 14.71
C PRO A 19 -7.09 -10.69 13.92
N ARG A 20 -6.09 -10.11 14.61
CA ARG A 20 -5.12 -9.21 14.00
C ARG A 20 -3.87 -9.97 13.54
N GLU A 21 -3.34 -9.59 12.39
CA GLU A 21 -2.06 -10.06 11.88
C GLU A 21 -1.08 -8.89 11.70
N ASN A 22 0.21 -9.19 11.79
CA ASN A 22 1.30 -8.24 11.55
C ASN A 22 2.09 -8.66 10.31
N HIS A 23 2.30 -7.71 9.41
CA HIS A 23 3.07 -7.95 8.19
C HIS A 23 3.96 -6.75 7.86
N VAL A 24 5.14 -7.03 7.30
CA VAL A 24 6.07 -5.99 6.84
C VAL A 24 6.09 -5.98 5.32
N TYR A 25 5.60 -4.88 4.72
CA TYR A 25 5.50 -4.75 3.27
C TYR A 25 6.04 -3.41 2.79
N PHE A 26 6.62 -3.40 1.59
CA PHE A 26 6.88 -2.16 0.88
C PHE A 26 5.65 -1.77 0.06
N CYS A 27 5.40 -0.47 -0.03
CA CYS A 27 4.44 0.09 -0.96
C CYS A 27 5.22 1.00 -1.91
N GLU A 28 5.27 0.62 -3.17
CA GLU A 28 5.96 1.37 -4.22
C GLU A 28 4.94 1.84 -5.25
N CYS A 29 5.01 3.12 -5.59
CA CYS A 29 4.21 3.68 -6.67
C CYS A 29 4.61 3.00 -7.99
N ALA A 30 3.64 2.58 -8.80
CA ALA A 30 3.92 2.01 -10.12
C ALA A 30 4.71 2.96 -11.05
N ALA A 31 4.67 4.27 -10.77
CA ALA A 31 5.42 5.28 -11.50
C ALA A 31 6.80 5.62 -10.89
N ASN A 32 7.26 4.90 -9.84
CA ASN A 32 8.62 5.09 -9.34
C ASN A 32 9.61 4.82 -10.48
N THR A 33 10.63 5.67 -10.64
CA THR A 33 11.54 5.71 -11.81
C THR A 33 10.92 6.10 -13.16
N GLY A 34 9.59 6.29 -13.24
CA GLY A 34 8.89 6.50 -14.51
C GLY A 34 9.35 7.72 -15.31
N MET A 35 9.75 8.80 -14.62
CA MET A 35 10.30 10.00 -15.27
C MET A 35 11.66 9.75 -15.95
N GLU A 36 12.40 8.74 -15.50
CA GLU A 36 13.73 8.43 -16.00
C GLU A 36 13.72 7.49 -17.22
N TRP A 37 12.54 6.98 -17.64
CA TRP A 37 12.43 6.03 -18.76
C TRP A 37 12.92 6.62 -20.09
N ALA A 38 12.71 7.91 -20.31
CA ALA A 38 13.11 8.62 -21.53
C ALA A 38 14.51 9.26 -21.44
N GLY A 39 15.26 8.99 -20.37
CA GLY A 39 16.58 9.56 -20.11
C GLY A 39 16.71 10.14 -18.69
N ALA A 40 17.90 10.57 -18.31
CA ALA A 40 18.16 11.13 -17.00
C ALA A 40 17.51 12.52 -16.85
N GLN A 41 16.54 12.67 -15.93
CA GLN A 41 15.79 13.92 -15.74
C GLN A 41 16.01 14.56 -14.38
N LEU A 42 15.96 13.78 -13.30
CA LEU A 42 16.00 14.31 -11.93
C LEU A 42 17.30 13.95 -11.21
N ASN A 43 17.82 14.90 -10.42
CA ASN A 43 19.07 14.72 -9.69
C ASN A 43 18.80 14.32 -8.22
N GLY A 44 18.94 13.03 -7.94
CA GLY A 44 18.91 12.47 -6.59
C GLY A 44 17.95 11.30 -6.45
N VAL A 45 18.37 10.28 -5.69
CA VAL A 45 17.60 9.04 -5.50
C VAL A 45 16.26 9.27 -4.82
N GLN A 46 16.16 10.31 -3.98
CA GLN A 46 14.91 10.73 -3.36
C GLN A 46 13.84 11.08 -4.40
N PHE A 47 14.23 11.61 -5.56
CA PHE A 47 13.30 12.00 -6.61
C PHE A 47 13.09 10.88 -7.64
N THR A 48 14.15 10.14 -7.98
CA THR A 48 14.09 9.11 -9.03
C THR A 48 13.56 7.77 -8.52
N HIS A 49 13.79 7.43 -7.25
CA HIS A 49 13.44 6.14 -6.64
C HIS A 49 12.67 6.28 -5.32
N GLY A 50 12.38 7.50 -4.88
CA GLY A 50 11.82 7.75 -3.54
C GLY A 50 10.31 7.59 -3.43
N MET A 51 9.59 7.17 -4.48
CA MET A 51 8.16 6.87 -4.40
C MET A 51 7.90 5.48 -3.80
N ILE A 52 8.57 5.21 -2.68
CA ILE A 52 8.53 3.94 -1.95
C ILE A 52 8.63 4.18 -0.46
N HIS A 53 7.93 3.37 0.32
CA HIS A 53 8.13 3.26 1.76
C HIS A 53 7.94 1.82 2.22
N ASN A 54 8.37 1.51 3.45
CA ASN A 54 8.20 0.21 4.08
C ASN A 54 7.76 0.41 5.53
N MET A 55 6.75 -0.34 5.96
CA MET A 55 6.17 -0.25 7.30
C MET A 55 5.80 -1.64 7.80
N GLU A 56 5.74 -1.78 9.12
CA GLU A 56 4.98 -2.86 9.78
C GLU A 56 3.51 -2.44 9.86
N TYR A 57 2.64 -3.26 9.31
CA TYR A 57 1.19 -3.08 9.30
C TYR A 57 0.54 -4.07 10.26
N THR A 58 -0.41 -3.58 11.06
CA THR A 58 -1.22 -4.39 11.98
C THR A 58 -2.69 -4.18 11.70
N GLY A 59 -3.39 -5.24 11.33
CA GLY A 59 -4.78 -5.15 10.90
C GLY A 59 -5.42 -6.51 10.69
N VAL A 60 -6.50 -6.51 9.91
CA VAL A 60 -7.27 -7.69 9.49
C VAL A 60 -7.28 -7.78 7.98
#